data_AF-A0A6J4IVE4-F1
#
_entry.id   AF-A0A6J4IVE4-F1
#
_cell.length_a   1.000
_cell.length_b   1.000
_cell.length_c   1.000
_cell.angle_alpha   90.00
_cell.angle_beta   90.00
_cell.angle_gamma   90.00
#
_symmetry.space_group_name_H-M   'P 1'
#
loop_
_entity.id
_entity.type
_entity.pdbx_description
1 polymer ?
#
loop_
_entity_poly.entity_id
_entity_poly.type
_entity_poly.pdbx_seq_one_letter_code
_entity_poly.pdbx_strand_id
1 'polypeptide(L)'
;MTSHLARDRRLSPLGPGGRPFRGWRVVPLLLSLAALAINAAILLSDRAPGLFRRLSARIDAGVSRAAGATGVDVPGGRVRVPRSDFDVHVLIWGVAALLVGLAMWSWFSLAVGSATLFGSSVMVELAQRSYSNSRTVQFEDVVANATGVLAGTCVVAVFALAWNAFSAMRAGLRR
;
A
#
# COMPACT_ATOMS: atom_id res chain seq x y z
N MET A 1 27.96 -47.27 11.32
CA MET A 1 28.26 -45.87 10.96
C MET A 1 27.16 -45.37 10.04
N THR A 2 26.02 -45.01 10.63
CA THR A 2 24.81 -44.60 9.92
C THR A 2 24.76 -43.08 9.82
N SER A 3 24.68 -42.61 8.59
CA SER A 3 24.43 -41.24 8.20
C SER A 3 23.12 -40.72 8.81
N HIS A 4 23.19 -40.01 9.93
CA HIS A 4 22.10 -39.15 10.41
C HIS A 4 22.06 -37.84 9.59
N LEU A 5 21.86 -38.01 8.28
CA LEU A 5 21.36 -36.97 7.40
C LEU A 5 19.83 -37.07 7.36
N ALA A 6 19.15 -36.19 8.08
CA ALA A 6 17.79 -35.76 7.74
C ALA A 6 17.56 -34.41 8.45
N ARG A 7 17.97 -33.29 7.85
CA ARG A 7 17.05 -32.44 7.06
C ARG A 7 15.64 -32.44 7.64
N ASP A 8 15.37 -31.52 8.56
CA ASP A 8 14.08 -30.82 8.58
C ASP A 8 14.09 -29.56 9.46
N ARG A 9 15.14 -28.74 9.30
CA ARG A 9 15.00 -27.30 9.51
C ARG A 9 14.84 -26.60 8.17
N ARG A 10 13.86 -27.02 7.35
CA ARG A 10 13.30 -26.14 6.31
C ARG A 10 12.44 -25.08 7.01
N LEU A 11 13.08 -24.25 7.83
CA LEU A 11 12.48 -23.00 8.25
C LEU A 11 12.47 -22.08 7.02
N SER A 12 11.25 -21.90 6.52
CA SER A 12 10.74 -20.83 5.67
C SER A 12 11.31 -20.76 4.25
N PRO A 13 10.63 -21.33 3.23
CA PRO A 13 11.12 -21.16 1.88
C PRO A 13 11.10 -19.69 1.45
N LEU A 14 10.09 -18.89 1.80
CA LEU A 14 9.94 -17.52 1.28
C LEU A 14 9.03 -16.69 2.23
N GLY A 15 9.54 -15.81 3.10
CA GLY A 15 8.79 -15.12 4.19
C GLY A 15 7.66 -14.14 3.76
N PRO A 16 6.78 -13.61 4.66
CA PRO A 16 6.96 -13.46 6.11
C PRO A 16 6.38 -14.62 6.95
N GLY A 17 7.28 -15.37 7.60
CA GLY A 17 7.07 -16.00 8.90
C GLY A 17 6.29 -17.32 9.03
N GLY A 18 5.38 -17.69 8.13
CA GLY A 18 4.63 -18.95 8.26
C GLY A 18 3.36 -19.02 7.41
N ARG A 19 2.66 -20.16 7.45
CA ARG A 19 1.33 -20.30 6.82
C ARG A 19 0.37 -19.36 7.56
N PRO A 20 -0.15 -18.27 6.95
CA PRO A 20 -1.18 -17.48 7.59
C PRO A 20 -2.42 -18.35 7.83
N PHE A 21 -3.18 -18.06 8.89
CA PHE A 21 -4.47 -18.69 9.10
C PHE A 21 -5.32 -18.52 7.83
N ARG A 22 -5.99 -19.59 7.36
CA ARG A 22 -6.86 -19.57 6.17
C ARG A 22 -7.91 -18.47 6.36
N GLY A 23 -7.69 -17.29 5.78
CA GLY A 23 -8.59 -16.13 5.93
C GLY A 23 -7.88 -14.79 6.13
N TRP A 24 -6.69 -14.76 6.75
CA TRP A 24 -6.00 -13.49 7.01
C TRP A 24 -5.68 -12.71 5.73
N ARG A 25 -5.46 -13.38 4.61
CA ARG A 25 -5.16 -12.75 3.32
C ARG A 25 -6.36 -12.03 2.68
N VAL A 26 -7.57 -12.42 3.05
CA VAL A 26 -8.79 -11.91 2.40
C VAL A 26 -9.00 -10.44 2.75
N VAL A 27 -8.82 -10.07 4.02
CA VAL A 27 -9.05 -8.69 4.47
C VAL A 27 -8.04 -7.71 3.83
N PRO A 28 -6.71 -7.90 3.90
CA PRO A 28 -5.75 -7.02 3.24
C PRO A 28 -5.92 -7.01 1.71
N LEU A 29 -6.27 -8.14 1.09
CA LEU A 29 -6.53 -8.20 -0.35
C LEU A 29 -7.73 -7.34 -0.74
N LEU A 30 -8.86 -7.49 -0.03
CA LEU A 30 -10.06 -6.68 -0.27
C LEU A 30 -9.77 -5.20 -0.03
N LEU A 31 -9.04 -4.86 1.03
CA LEU A 31 -8.61 -3.49 1.30
C LEU A 31 -7.69 -2.96 0.19
N SER A 32 -6.81 -3.80 -0.37
CA SER A 32 -5.93 -3.42 -1.49
C SER A 32 -6.72 -3.15 -2.75
N LEU A 33 -7.69 -4.00 -3.08
CA LEU A 33 -8.57 -3.83 -4.24
C LEU A 33 -9.44 -2.57 -4.07
N ALA A 34 -9.98 -2.35 -2.87
CA ALA A 34 -10.72 -1.14 -2.54
C ALA A 34 -9.84 0.11 -2.64
N ALA A 35 -8.62 0.07 -2.10
CA ALA A 35 -7.67 1.18 -2.20
C ALA A 35 -7.30 1.46 -3.66
N LEU A 36 -7.02 0.44 -4.48
CA LEU A 36 -6.78 0.60 -5.91
C LEU A 36 -7.97 1.25 -6.63
N ALA A 37 -9.19 0.78 -6.36
CA ALA A 37 -10.40 1.33 -6.95
C ALA A 37 -10.65 2.78 -6.51
N ILE A 38 -10.44 3.09 -5.23
CA ILE A 38 -10.56 4.45 -4.68
C ILE A 38 -9.48 5.36 -5.28
N ASN A 39 -8.24 4.89 -5.39
CA ASN A 39 -7.14 5.66 -5.97
C ASN A 39 -7.40 5.97 -7.44
N ALA A 40 -7.83 4.96 -8.22
CA ALA A 40 -8.25 5.18 -9.60
C ALA A 40 -9.40 6.18 -9.67
N ALA A 41 -10.43 6.03 -8.82
CA ALA A 41 -11.53 6.96 -8.76
C ALA A 41 -11.07 8.38 -8.41
N ILE A 42 -10.17 8.59 -7.44
CA ILE A 42 -9.61 9.91 -7.07
C ILE A 42 -8.80 10.51 -8.21
N LEU A 43 -7.97 9.72 -8.89
CA LEU A 43 -7.14 10.21 -10.00
C LEU A 43 -7.96 10.52 -11.26
N LEU A 44 -9.03 9.76 -11.53
CA LEU A 44 -10.02 10.08 -12.58
C LEU A 44 -10.92 11.26 -12.16
N SER A 45 -11.22 11.36 -10.86
CA SER A 45 -12.07 12.38 -10.24
C SER A 45 -11.52 13.78 -10.38
N ASP A 46 -10.24 13.94 -10.08
CA ASP A 46 -9.59 15.25 -10.06
C ASP A 46 -9.66 15.94 -11.43
N ARG A 47 -9.87 15.15 -12.49
CA ARG A 47 -9.96 15.63 -13.88
C ARG A 47 -11.39 15.65 -14.46
N ALA A 48 -12.42 15.30 -13.69
CA ALA A 48 -13.85 15.32 -14.08
C ALA A 48 -14.71 16.19 -13.12
N PRO A 49 -14.79 17.52 -13.33
CA PRO A 49 -15.20 18.49 -12.30
C PRO A 49 -16.67 18.41 -11.82
N GLY A 50 -17.58 17.81 -12.60
CA GLY A 50 -19.03 17.83 -12.30
C GLY A 50 -19.50 16.76 -11.30
N LEU A 51 -19.08 15.51 -11.49
CA LEU A 51 -19.55 14.36 -10.68
C LEU A 51 -18.85 14.32 -9.31
N PHE A 52 -17.64 14.88 -9.22
CA PHE A 52 -16.71 14.59 -8.13
C PHE A 52 -16.54 15.66 -7.06
N ARG A 53 -16.94 16.93 -7.29
CA ARG A 53 -17.11 17.89 -6.17
C ARG A 53 -18.00 17.33 -5.06
N ARG A 54 -19.00 16.52 -5.44
CA ARG A 54 -19.93 15.86 -4.50
C ARG A 54 -19.28 14.68 -3.76
N LEU A 55 -18.33 13.98 -4.38
CA LEU A 55 -17.66 12.84 -3.78
C LEU A 55 -16.55 13.30 -2.82
N SER A 56 -15.73 14.26 -3.25
CA SER A 56 -14.68 14.87 -2.43
C SER A 56 -15.26 15.49 -1.15
N ALA A 57 -16.35 16.27 -1.28
CA ALA A 57 -17.06 16.83 -0.11
C ALA A 57 -17.60 15.76 0.86
N ARG A 58 -17.98 14.57 0.36
CA ARG A 58 -18.42 13.45 1.21
C ARG A 58 -17.26 12.76 1.91
N ILE A 59 -16.12 12.62 1.23
CA ILE A 59 -14.88 12.05 1.80
C ILE A 59 -14.34 12.99 2.87
N ASP A 60 -14.22 14.29 2.59
CA ASP A 60 -13.79 15.30 3.57
C ASP A 60 -14.70 15.28 4.80
N ALA A 61 -16.03 15.27 4.59
CA ALA A 61 -16.98 15.17 5.69
C ALA A 61 -16.91 13.84 6.45
N GLY A 62 -16.44 12.76 5.82
CA GLY A 62 -16.19 11.47 6.45
C GLY A 62 -14.93 11.48 7.29
N VAL A 63 -13.83 11.99 6.73
CA VAL A 63 -12.53 12.14 7.40
C VAL A 63 -12.65 13.09 8.60
N SER A 64 -13.31 14.24 8.45
CA SER A 64 -13.55 15.16 9.57
C SER A 64 -14.40 14.53 10.68
N ARG A 65 -15.41 13.71 10.32
CA ARG A 65 -16.19 12.96 11.31
C ARG A 65 -15.37 11.88 12.01
N ALA A 66 -14.54 11.15 11.28
CA ALA A 66 -13.68 10.13 11.85
C ALA A 66 -12.62 10.74 12.78
N ALA A 67 -11.98 11.83 12.35
CA ALA A 67 -11.01 12.57 13.15
C ALA A 67 -11.64 13.11 14.45
N GLY A 68 -12.82 13.73 14.34
CA GLY A 68 -13.59 14.20 15.51
C GLY A 68 -14.04 13.07 16.44
N ALA A 69 -14.38 11.89 15.91
CA ALA A 69 -14.75 10.72 16.72
C ALA A 69 -13.56 10.07 17.44
N THR A 70 -12.35 10.19 16.90
CA THR A 70 -11.13 9.61 17.50
C THR A 70 -10.49 10.49 18.57
N GLY A 71 -10.99 11.72 18.80
CA GLY A 71 -10.43 12.64 19.80
C GLY A 71 -8.98 13.06 19.52
N VAL A 72 -8.48 12.84 18.30
CA VAL A 72 -7.15 13.26 17.88
C VAL A 72 -7.22 14.76 17.60
N ASP A 73 -6.95 15.56 18.62
CA ASP A 73 -6.66 16.98 18.47
C ASP A 73 -5.40 17.10 17.62
N VAL A 74 -5.55 17.57 16.38
CA VAL A 74 -4.41 17.91 15.52
C VAL A 74 -3.89 19.26 16.00
N PRO A 75 -2.73 19.33 16.70
CA PRO A 75 -2.25 20.58 17.28
C PRO A 75 -1.94 21.56 16.15
N GLY A 76 -2.69 22.66 16.07
CA GLY A 76 -2.50 23.71 15.06
C GLY A 76 -3.57 23.84 13.97
N GLY A 77 -4.70 23.12 14.05
CA GLY A 77 -5.94 23.46 13.31
C GLY A 77 -5.87 23.44 11.78
N ARG A 78 -4.78 22.93 11.20
CA ARG A 78 -4.64 22.73 9.76
C ARG A 78 -4.12 21.33 9.55
N VAL A 79 -5.00 20.40 9.19
CA VAL A 79 -4.58 19.23 8.41
C VAL A 79 -3.76 19.80 7.26
N ARG A 80 -2.44 19.54 7.26
CA ARG A 80 -1.57 19.93 6.15
C ARG A 80 -2.02 19.09 4.98
N VAL A 81 -3.02 19.58 4.26
CA VAL A 81 -3.40 19.03 2.97
C VAL A 81 -2.12 19.08 2.12
N PRO A 82 -1.73 17.97 1.49
CA PRO A 82 -0.60 17.92 0.56
C PRO A 82 -0.60 19.16 -0.33
N ARG A 83 0.48 19.95 -0.30
CA ARG A 83 0.53 21.23 -1.04
C ARG A 83 0.87 21.01 -2.52
N SER A 84 1.40 19.85 -2.86
CA SER A 84 1.77 19.45 -4.21
C SER A 84 1.03 18.17 -4.62
N ASP A 85 0.71 18.08 -5.90
CA ASP A 85 0.19 16.87 -6.55
C ASP A 85 1.12 15.66 -6.30
N PHE A 86 2.43 15.92 -6.30
CA PHE A 86 3.48 14.96 -5.95
C PHE A 86 3.24 14.29 -4.58
N ASP A 87 2.97 15.05 -3.53
CA ASP A 87 2.77 14.51 -2.18
C ASP A 87 1.53 13.59 -2.11
N VAL A 88 0.46 13.94 -2.85
CA VAL A 88 -0.75 13.13 -2.97
C VAL A 88 -0.44 11.80 -3.64
N HIS A 89 0.28 11.82 -4.77
CA HIS A 89 0.68 10.63 -5.50
C HIS A 89 1.55 9.70 -4.63
N VAL A 90 2.56 10.24 -3.94
CA VAL A 90 3.40 9.46 -3.01
C VAL A 90 2.56 8.78 -1.94
N LEU A 91 1.65 9.52 -1.31
CA LEU A 91 0.81 9.01 -0.22
C LEU A 91 -0.12 7.89 -0.72
N ILE A 92 -0.86 8.15 -1.80
CA ILE A 92 -1.87 7.25 -2.37
C ILE A 92 -1.24 5.92 -2.80
N TRP A 93 -0.12 5.98 -3.53
CA TRP A 93 0.58 4.77 -3.98
C TRP A 93 1.36 4.08 -2.87
N GLY A 94 1.86 4.83 -1.88
CA GLY A 94 2.48 4.25 -0.68
C GLY A 94 1.51 3.43 0.15
N VAL A 95 0.30 3.95 0.39
CA VAL A 95 -0.77 3.22 1.09
C VAL A 95 -1.21 1.99 0.29
N ALA A 96 -1.37 2.11 -1.02
CA ALA A 96 -1.69 0.96 -1.87
C ALA A 96 -0.60 -0.11 -1.81
N ALA A 97 0.68 0.27 -1.89
CA ALA A 97 1.81 -0.66 -1.81
C ALA A 97 1.90 -1.34 -0.44
N LEU A 98 1.63 -0.60 0.64
CA LEU A 98 1.54 -1.14 1.99
C LEU A 98 0.45 -2.22 2.07
N LEU A 99 -0.77 -1.92 1.60
CA LEU A 99 -1.90 -2.87 1.65
C LEU A 99 -1.64 -4.10 0.79
N VAL A 100 -1.18 -3.90 -0.44
CA VAL A 100 -0.82 -5.00 -1.36
C VAL A 100 0.27 -5.85 -0.75
N GLY A 101 1.34 -5.23 -0.24
CA GLY A 101 2.44 -5.94 0.37
C GLY A 101 2.04 -6.67 1.65
N LEU A 102 1.15 -6.11 2.46
CA LEU A 102 0.55 -6.80 3.61
C LEU A 102 -0.34 -7.98 3.19
N ALA A 103 -0.86 -8.03 1.96
CA ALA A 103 -1.55 -9.22 1.45
C ALA A 103 -0.55 -10.29 0.96
N MET A 104 0.68 -9.89 0.60
CA MET A 104 1.72 -10.76 0.07
C MET A 104 2.51 -11.46 1.17
N TRP A 105 2.70 -12.76 1.00
CA TRP A 105 3.32 -13.61 2.03
C TRP A 105 4.60 -14.32 1.57
N SER A 106 5.15 -13.89 0.44
CA SER A 106 6.45 -14.31 -0.09
C SER A 106 7.21 -13.08 -0.60
N TRP A 107 8.54 -13.07 -0.48
CA TRP A 107 9.39 -12.02 -1.08
C TRP A 107 9.17 -11.88 -2.59
N PHE A 108 9.01 -13.01 -3.28
CA PHE A 108 8.71 -13.03 -4.71
C PHE A 108 7.36 -12.36 -5.01
N SER A 109 6.30 -12.71 -4.27
CA SER A 109 4.99 -12.07 -4.44
C SER A 109 5.00 -10.58 -4.08
N LEU A 110 5.82 -10.17 -3.10
CA LEU A 110 6.00 -8.75 -2.79
C LEU A 110 6.63 -8.01 -3.97
N ALA A 111 7.71 -8.56 -4.55
CA ALA A 111 8.37 -7.97 -5.71
C ALA A 111 7.44 -7.88 -6.93
N VAL A 112 6.75 -8.97 -7.27
CA VAL A 112 5.78 -9.02 -8.38
C VAL A 112 4.60 -8.08 -8.12
N GLY A 113 4.08 -8.06 -6.89
CA GLY A 113 2.99 -7.19 -6.49
C GLY A 113 3.34 -5.70 -6.60
N SER A 114 4.51 -5.30 -6.09
CA SER A 114 5.01 -3.93 -6.20
C SER A 114 5.26 -3.52 -7.64
N ALA A 115 5.84 -4.41 -8.47
CA ALA A 115 6.04 -4.16 -9.90
C ALA A 115 4.70 -3.99 -10.64
N THR A 116 3.72 -4.85 -10.35
CA THR A 116 2.36 -4.77 -10.93
C THR A 116 1.67 -3.48 -10.51
N LEU A 117 1.78 -3.10 -9.24
CA LEU A 117 1.20 -1.88 -8.70
C LEU A 117 1.83 -0.63 -9.37
N PHE A 118 3.16 -0.59 -9.48
CA PHE A 118 3.84 0.49 -10.18
C PHE A 118 3.44 0.55 -11.65
N GLY A 119 3.44 -0.57 -12.36
CA GLY A 119 2.97 -0.64 -13.75
C GLY A 119 1.53 -0.14 -13.90
N SER A 120 0.64 -0.50 -12.97
CA SER A 120 -0.75 -0.02 -12.95
C SER A 120 -0.81 1.49 -12.75
N SER A 121 0.04 2.06 -11.88
CA SER A 121 0.12 3.52 -11.69
C SER A 121 0.51 4.27 -12.96
N VAL A 122 1.47 3.73 -13.72
CA VAL A 122 1.91 4.31 -14.99
C VAL A 122 0.80 4.19 -16.04
N MET A 123 0.12 3.05 -16.11
CA MET A 123 -0.99 2.87 -17.05
C MET A 123 -2.14 3.85 -16.78
N VAL A 124 -2.45 4.13 -15.51
CA VAL A 124 -3.47 5.14 -15.14
C VAL A 124 -3.05 6.52 -15.63
N GLU A 125 -1.79 6.92 -15.42
CA GLU A 125 -1.27 8.22 -15.89
C GLU A 125 -1.32 8.33 -17.42
N LEU A 126 -0.93 7.26 -18.14
CA LEU A 126 -1.04 7.23 -19.60
C LEU A 126 -2.49 7.31 -20.08
N ALA A 127 -3.40 6.61 -19.39
CA ALA A 127 -4.83 6.62 -19.71
C ALA A 127 -5.44 8.01 -19.52
N GLN A 128 -5.01 8.78 -18.52
CA GLN A 128 -5.51 10.14 -18.28
C GLN A 128 -5.32 11.06 -19.49
N ARG A 129 -4.28 10.86 -20.32
CA ARG A 129 -4.10 11.62 -21.57
C ARG A 129 -5.30 11.48 -22.54
N SER A 130 -6.01 10.35 -22.47
CA SER A 130 -7.16 10.07 -23.35
C SER A 130 -8.47 10.66 -22.81
N TYR A 131 -8.54 10.97 -21.51
CA TYR A 131 -9.78 11.39 -20.84
C TYR A 131 -9.75 12.83 -20.32
N SER A 132 -8.60 13.52 -20.41
CA SER A 132 -8.44 14.89 -19.94
C SER A 132 -7.65 15.74 -20.93
N ASN A 133 -8.17 16.95 -21.18
CA ASN A 133 -7.51 17.95 -22.02
C ASN A 133 -6.42 18.75 -21.28
N SER A 134 -6.20 18.50 -19.98
CA SER A 134 -5.48 19.46 -19.13
C SER A 134 -3.99 19.21 -18.91
N ARG A 135 -3.37 18.10 -19.35
CA ARG A 135 -1.90 17.91 -19.27
C ARG A 135 -1.40 16.67 -20.02
N THR A 136 -0.22 16.77 -20.60
CA THR A 136 0.62 15.62 -20.97
C THR A 136 1.17 14.96 -19.70
N VAL A 137 1.33 13.63 -19.73
CA VAL A 137 2.00 12.81 -18.69
C VAL A 137 3.21 13.57 -18.12
N GLN A 138 3.18 13.88 -16.84
CA GLN A 138 4.31 14.55 -16.19
C GLN A 138 5.25 13.48 -15.65
N PHE A 139 6.53 13.59 -16.00
CA PHE A 139 7.56 12.72 -15.44
C PHE A 139 7.56 12.78 -13.90
N GLU A 140 7.24 13.93 -13.33
CA GLU A 140 7.09 14.16 -11.90
C GLU A 140 6.04 13.23 -11.26
N ASP A 141 4.89 12.99 -11.91
CA ASP A 141 3.83 12.11 -11.41
C ASP A 141 4.29 10.64 -11.39
N VAL A 142 5.04 10.22 -12.40
CA VAL A 142 5.62 8.88 -12.47
C VAL A 142 6.67 8.68 -11.36
N VAL A 143 7.51 9.69 -11.11
CA VAL A 143 8.50 9.68 -10.02
C VAL A 143 7.81 9.65 -8.65
N ALA A 144 6.73 10.41 -8.47
CA ALA A 144 5.93 10.40 -7.26
C ALA A 144 5.33 9.01 -6.98
N ASN A 145 4.73 8.40 -8.00
CA ASN A 145 4.17 7.05 -7.92
C ASN A 145 5.25 6.02 -7.55
N ALA A 146 6.42 6.07 -8.22
CA ALA A 146 7.54 5.18 -7.94
C ALA A 146 8.01 5.34 -6.48
N THR A 147 8.14 6.57 -6.02
CA THR A 147 8.55 6.90 -4.65
C THR A 147 7.56 6.34 -3.63
N GLY A 148 6.26 6.54 -3.86
CA GLY A 148 5.20 5.96 -3.03
C GLY A 148 5.28 4.44 -2.96
N VAL A 149 5.32 3.76 -4.11
CA VAL A 149 5.38 2.29 -4.17
C VAL A 149 6.63 1.76 -3.46
N LEU A 150 7.80 2.36 -3.68
CA LEU A 150 9.03 1.97 -3.01
C LEU A 150 8.94 2.15 -1.49
N ALA A 151 8.46 3.32 -1.02
CA ALA A 151 8.31 3.60 0.40
C ALA A 151 7.38 2.58 1.09
N GLY A 152 6.20 2.34 0.51
CA GLY A 152 5.24 1.35 1.04
C GLY A 152 5.81 -0.07 1.05
N THR A 153 6.52 -0.46 -0.01
CA THR A 153 7.18 -1.78 -0.10
C THR A 153 8.26 -1.94 0.98
N CYS A 154 9.07 -0.91 1.22
CA CYS A 154 10.09 -0.90 2.27
C CYS A 154 9.46 -1.06 3.66
N VAL A 155 8.36 -0.37 3.95
CA VAL A 155 7.64 -0.52 5.24
C VAL A 155 7.18 -1.96 5.44
N VAL A 156 6.61 -2.60 4.41
CA VAL A 156 6.21 -4.02 4.45
C VAL A 156 7.41 -4.93 4.70
N ALA A 157 8.53 -4.69 4.01
CA ALA A 157 9.75 -5.47 4.18
C ALA A 157 10.30 -5.37 5.61
N VAL A 158 10.36 -4.16 6.18
CA VAL A 158 10.79 -3.94 7.57
C VAL A 158 9.86 -4.65 8.54
N PHE A 159 8.54 -4.52 8.36
CA PHE A 159 7.56 -5.22 9.19
C PHE A 159 7.73 -6.75 9.13
N ALA A 160 7.92 -7.30 7.94
CA ALA A 160 8.15 -8.72 7.73
C ALA A 160 9.42 -9.22 8.43
N LEU A 161 10.51 -8.45 8.36
CA LEU A 161 11.77 -8.77 9.04
C LEU A 161 11.62 -8.70 10.56
N ALA A 162 10.97 -7.67 11.09
CA ALA A 162 10.71 -7.51 12.51
C ALA A 162 9.85 -8.67 13.06
N TRP A 163 8.81 -9.06 12.32
CA TRP A 163 7.95 -10.19 12.68
C TRP A 163 8.71 -11.52 12.71
N ASN A 164 9.60 -11.75 11.73
CA ASN A 164 10.45 -12.94 11.70
C ASN A 164 11.40 -12.97 12.90
N ALA A 165 12.04 -11.85 13.24
CA ALA A 165 12.93 -11.74 14.39
C ALA A 165 12.18 -12.02 15.71
N PHE A 166 11.00 -11.42 15.89
CA PHE A 166 10.15 -11.65 17.05
C PHE A 166 9.72 -13.12 17.19
N SER A 167 9.34 -13.74 16.08
CA SER A 167 8.92 -15.14 16.05
C SER A 167 10.08 -16.09 16.42
N ALA A 168 11.29 -15.80 15.94
CA ALA A 168 12.48 -16.57 16.28
C ALA A 168 12.84 -16.46 17.77
N MET A 169 12.79 -15.25 18.35
CA MET A 169 13.03 -15.04 19.79
C MET A 169 12.04 -15.83 20.65
N ARG A 170 10.74 -15.79 20.31
CA ARG A 170 9.70 -16.55 21.03
C ARG A 170 9.90 -18.06 20.97
N ALA A 171 10.36 -18.58 19.83
CA ALA A 171 10.64 -20.01 19.68
C ALA A 171 11.87 -20.44 20.49
N GLY A 172 12.86 -19.55 20.64
CA GLY A 172 14.02 -19.76 21.50
C GLY A 172 13.67 -19.85 22.98
N LEU A 173 12.80 -18.95 23.47
CA LEU A 173 12.35 -18.92 24.88
C LEU A 173 11.51 -20.15 25.30
N ARG A 174 10.97 -20.91 24.35
CA ARG A 174 10.16 -22.11 24.63
C ARG A 174 10.98 -23.40 24.69
N ARG A 175 12.29 -23.32 24.43
CA ARG A 175 13.22 -24.45 24.51
C ARG A 175 14.02 -24.34 25.79
#